data_AF-A0A937SJU2-F1
#
_entry.id   AF-A0A937SJU2-F1
#
_cell.length_a   1.000
_cell.length_b   1.000
_cell.length_c   1.000
_cell.angle_alpha   90.00
_cell.angle_beta   90.00
_cell.angle_gamma   90.00
#
_symmetry.space_group_name_H-M   'P 1'
#
loop_
_entity.id
_entity.type
_entity.pdbx_description
1 polymer ?
#
loop_
_entity_poly.entity_id
_entity_poly.type
_entity_poly.pdbx_seq_one_letter_code
_entity_poly.pdbx_strand_id
1 'polypeptide(L)'
;GNGFTLGATGSGDNQTSGASFRIFIDTRDWDNTLGMNTPGQVGDPDSPLYDNLFELWAKDKVFPAFYSRDKIETVLFETVDLIPAN
;
A
#
# COMPACT_ATOMS: atom_id res chain seq x y z
N GLY A 1 11.88 10.67 -9.71
CA GLY A 1 11.67 12.12 -9.87
C GLY A 1 12.83 12.84 -9.21
N ASN A 2 12.60 14.02 -8.67
CA ASN A 2 13.46 14.64 -7.66
C ASN A 2 12.63 15.46 -6.67
N GLY A 3 13.26 16.09 -5.67
CA GLY A 3 12.58 16.90 -4.65
C GLY A 3 11.77 18.09 -5.14
N PHE A 4 11.90 18.50 -6.41
CA PHE A 4 11.15 19.58 -7.05
C PHE A 4 10.09 19.08 -8.05
N THR A 5 9.97 17.77 -8.24
CA THR A 5 8.93 17.16 -9.09
C THR A 5 7.79 16.61 -8.22
N LEU A 6 6.61 16.39 -8.82
CA LEU A 6 5.50 15.70 -8.15
C LEU A 6 5.92 14.33 -7.60
N GLY A 7 6.75 13.59 -8.34
CA GLY A 7 7.42 12.40 -7.84
C GLY A 7 8.61 12.78 -6.95
N ALA A 8 8.31 13.31 -5.75
CA ALA A 8 9.22 13.96 -4.80
C ALA A 8 10.27 13.01 -4.17
N THR A 9 11.15 12.41 -4.97
CA THR A 9 12.08 11.34 -4.59
C THR A 9 13.43 11.83 -4.03
N GLY A 10 13.45 12.98 -3.34
CA GLY A 10 14.70 13.62 -2.88
C GLY A 10 15.60 14.11 -4.03
N SER A 11 16.74 14.73 -3.70
CA SER A 11 17.66 15.31 -4.71
C SER A 11 19.10 14.81 -4.58
N GLY A 12 19.36 13.83 -3.72
CA GLY A 12 20.66 13.15 -3.62
C GLY A 12 20.73 11.91 -4.50
N ASP A 13 21.92 11.31 -4.60
CA ASP A 13 22.14 10.08 -5.38
C ASP A 13 21.37 8.88 -4.81
N ASN A 14 21.08 8.91 -3.50
CA ASN A 14 20.20 7.95 -2.86
C ASN A 14 18.87 8.62 -2.48
N GLN A 15 17.77 7.90 -2.69
CA GLN A 15 16.44 8.37 -2.34
C GLN A 15 16.21 8.22 -0.83
N THR A 16 16.39 9.31 -0.08
CA THR A 16 16.20 9.36 1.38
C THR A 16 14.79 9.76 1.83
N SER A 17 13.98 10.27 0.89
CA SER A 17 12.58 10.62 1.10
C SER A 17 11.76 10.42 -0.18
N GLY A 18 10.45 10.30 -0.02
CA GLY A 18 9.53 10.08 -1.12
C GLY A 18 8.13 9.77 -0.62
N ALA A 19 7.22 9.50 -1.55
CA ALA A 19 5.88 9.10 -1.20
C ALA A 19 5.90 7.74 -0.47
N SER A 20 5.68 7.74 0.85
CA SER A 20 5.46 6.52 1.62
C SER A 20 4.07 5.92 1.36
N PHE A 21 3.14 6.76 0.90
CA PHE A 21 1.75 6.41 0.64
C PHE A 21 1.21 7.20 -0.57
N ARG A 22 0.38 6.55 -1.40
CA ARG A 22 -0.37 7.15 -2.51
C ARG A 22 -1.79 6.59 -2.49
N ILE A 23 -2.81 7.41 -2.75
CA ILE A 23 -4.20 6.96 -2.82
C ILE A 23 -4.96 7.71 -3.92
N PHE A 24 -5.86 7.00 -4.58
CA PHE A 24 -6.73 7.48 -5.64
C PHE A 24 -8.15 7.07 -5.29
N ILE A 25 -9.00 8.02 -4.94
CA ILE A 25 -10.35 7.76 -4.42
C ILE A 25 -11.36 8.03 -5.52
N ASP A 26 -12.13 7.01 -5.92
CA ASP A 26 -13.33 7.20 -6.75
C ASP A 26 -14.54 7.33 -5.83
N THR A 27 -15.04 8.55 -5.67
CA THR A 27 -16.16 8.85 -4.76
C THR A 27 -17.51 8.33 -5.26
N ARG A 28 -17.58 7.82 -6.50
CA ARG A 28 -18.78 7.19 -7.06
C ARG A 28 -18.79 5.67 -6.87
N ASP A 29 -17.61 5.06 -6.79
CA ASP A 29 -17.42 3.63 -6.57
C ASP A 29 -16.17 3.40 -5.72
N TRP A 30 -16.37 3.20 -4.43
CA TRP A 30 -15.28 3.03 -3.47
C TRP A 30 -14.45 1.78 -3.74
N ASP A 31 -15.00 0.76 -4.39
CA ASP A 31 -14.24 -0.44 -4.76
C ASP A 31 -13.29 -0.23 -5.96
N ASN A 32 -13.41 0.91 -6.64
CA ASN A 32 -12.47 1.35 -7.67
C ASN A 32 -11.33 2.23 -7.10
N THR A 33 -11.29 2.41 -5.78
CA THR A 33 -10.18 3.10 -5.10
C THR A 33 -8.88 2.32 -5.27
N LEU A 34 -7.79 3.03 -5.53
CA LEU A 34 -6.46 2.45 -5.67
C LEU A 34 -5.54 3.03 -4.59
N GLY A 35 -4.61 2.21 -4.11
CA GLY A 35 -3.66 2.57 -3.07
C GLY A 35 -2.26 2.06 -3.36
N MET A 36 -1.29 2.63 -2.65
CA MET A 36 0.06 2.11 -2.54
C MET A 36 0.70 2.55 -1.23
N ASN A 37 1.42 1.64 -0.59
CA ASN A 37 2.27 1.85 0.57
C ASN A 37 3.58 1.09 0.36
N THR A 38 4.71 1.69 0.77
CA THR A 38 6.03 1.08 0.62
C THR A 38 6.68 0.85 1.99
N PRO A 39 7.52 -0.18 2.16
CA PRO A 39 7.81 -1.25 1.20
C PRO A 39 6.79 -2.40 1.24
N GLY A 40 5.97 -2.46 2.29
CA GLY A 40 4.94 -3.47 2.50
C GLY A 40 3.97 -3.03 3.60
N GLN A 41 3.04 -3.91 3.96
CA GLN A 41 1.96 -3.60 4.92
C GLN A 41 2.32 -3.96 6.37
N VAL A 42 3.40 -4.72 6.58
CA VAL A 42 3.77 -5.28 7.88
C VAL A 42 5.18 -4.82 8.26
N GLY A 43 5.39 -4.49 9.54
CA GLY A 43 6.69 -4.02 10.05
C GLY A 43 7.65 -5.12 10.51
N ASP A 44 7.26 -6.38 10.39
CA ASP A 44 8.06 -7.56 10.75
C ASP A 44 8.90 -8.03 9.56
N PRO A 45 10.25 -7.97 9.63
CA PRO A 45 11.15 -8.39 8.54
C PRO A 45 11.02 -9.85 8.10
N ASP A 46 10.52 -10.73 8.97
CA ASP A 46 10.33 -12.15 8.64
C ASP A 46 8.98 -12.40 7.92
N SER A 47 8.11 -11.39 7.84
CA SER A 47 6.81 -11.48 7.17
C SER A 47 6.97 -11.43 5.64
N PRO A 48 6.24 -12.26 4.88
CA PRO A 48 6.18 -12.12 3.42
C PRO A 48 5.53 -10.82 2.95
N LEU A 49 4.92 -10.04 3.87
CA LEU A 49 4.28 -8.74 3.59
C LEU A 49 5.16 -7.55 4.01
N TYR A 50 6.41 -7.78 4.38
CA TYR A 50 7.34 -6.74 4.82
C TYR A 50 7.71 -5.79 3.68
N ASP A 51 8.08 -6.33 2.51
CA ASP A 51 8.61 -5.57 1.38
C ASP A 51 8.00 -5.95 0.02
N ASN A 52 6.93 -6.75 0.03
CA ASN A 52 6.29 -7.29 -1.17
C ASN A 52 5.75 -6.23 -2.15
N LEU A 53 5.56 -4.99 -1.71
CA LEU A 53 5.06 -3.88 -2.52
C LEU A 53 6.18 -3.00 -3.08
N PHE A 54 7.43 -3.19 -2.66
CA PHE A 54 8.54 -2.30 -3.01
C PHE A 54 8.76 -2.20 -4.52
N GLU A 55 8.80 -3.34 -5.22
CA GLU A 55 9.00 -3.34 -6.68
C GLU A 55 7.84 -2.65 -7.42
N LEU A 56 6.60 -2.85 -6.95
CA LEU A 56 5.42 -2.20 -7.51
C LEU A 56 5.47 -0.69 -7.28
N TRP A 57 5.78 -0.27 -6.07
CA TRP A 57 5.93 1.14 -5.70
C TRP A 57 7.01 1.85 -6.54
N ALA A 58 8.16 1.19 -6.74
CA ALA A 58 9.28 1.70 -7.51
C ALA A 58 8.96 1.84 -9.01
N LYS A 59 7.98 1.08 -9.51
CA LYS A 59 7.46 1.13 -10.88
C LYS A 59 6.18 1.97 -11.01
N ASP A 60 5.88 2.79 -10.00
CA ASP A 60 4.67 3.63 -9.93
C ASP A 60 3.36 2.85 -10.15
N LYS A 61 3.33 1.58 -9.74
CA LYS A 61 2.11 0.76 -9.72
C LYS A 61 1.32 1.03 -8.44
N VAL A 62 0.05 0.64 -8.49
CA VAL A 62 -0.93 0.75 -7.40
C VAL A 62 -1.76 -0.54 -7.38
N PHE A 63 -2.37 -0.85 -6.24
CA PHE A 63 -3.25 -1.99 -6.08
C PHE A 63 -4.66 -1.54 -5.65
N PRO A 64 -5.71 -2.37 -5.88
CA PRO A 64 -7.06 -2.06 -5.42
C PRO A 64 -7.17 -1.95 -3.90
N ALA A 65 -7.75 -0.86 -3.41
CA ALA A 65 -8.14 -0.68 -2.02
C ALA A 65 -9.65 -0.91 -1.90
N PHE A 66 -10.05 -2.18 -1.89
CA PHE A 66 -11.47 -2.57 -1.84
C PHE A 66 -12.16 -2.08 -0.56
N TYR A 67 -13.43 -1.70 -0.69
CA TYR A 67 -14.28 -1.22 0.38
C TYR A 67 -15.36 -2.25 0.77
N SER A 68 -16.00 -2.85 -0.22
CA SER A 68 -17.06 -3.84 -0.01
C SER A 68 -16.47 -5.13 0.56
N ARG A 69 -17.12 -5.65 1.60
CA ARG A 69 -16.74 -6.91 2.26
C ARG A 69 -16.56 -8.05 1.25
N ASP A 70 -17.51 -8.23 0.34
CA ASP A 70 -17.48 -9.30 -0.65
C ASP A 70 -16.20 -9.27 -1.51
N LYS A 71 -15.71 -8.09 -1.89
CA LYS A 71 -14.45 -7.96 -2.63
C LYS A 71 -13.24 -8.19 -1.74
N ILE A 72 -13.24 -7.65 -0.53
CA ILE A 72 -12.16 -7.87 0.45
C ILE A 72 -11.97 -9.36 0.70
N GLU A 73 -13.06 -10.10 0.92
CA GLU A 73 -13.07 -11.55 1.18
C GLU A 73 -12.43 -12.36 0.04
N THR A 74 -12.46 -11.87 -1.20
CA THR A 74 -11.85 -12.56 -2.36
C THR A 74 -10.31 -12.49 -2.41
N VAL A 75 -9.69 -11.59 -1.64
CA VAL A 75 -8.24 -11.31 -1.68
C VAL A 75 -7.58 -11.36 -0.30
N LEU A 76 -8.24 -11.94 0.71
CA LEU A 76 -7.72 -12.05 2.06
C LEU A 76 -6.41 -12.84 2.09
N PHE A 77 -5.44 -12.31 2.85
CA PHE A 77 -4.22 -13.05 3.20
C PHE A 77 -4.41 -13.86 4.49
N GLU A 78 -5.06 -13.27 5.49
CA GLU A 78 -5.29 -13.87 6.81
C GLU A 78 -6.61 -13.35 7.42
N THR A 79 -7.26 -14.17 8.25
CA THR A 79 -8.39 -13.79 9.10
C THR A 79 -8.04 -14.07 10.55
N VAL A 80 -8.26 -13.08 11.42
CA VAL A 80 -8.05 -13.21 12.88
C VAL A 80 -9.36 -12.94 13.59
N ASP A 81 -9.89 -13.96 14.27
CA ASP A 81 -11.10 -13.85 15.09
C ASP A 81 -10.74 -13.48 16.54
N LEU A 82 -11.18 -12.30 16.99
CA LEU A 82 -10.96 -11.83 18.36
C LEU A 82 -12.19 -12.12 19.21
N ILE A 83 -12.09 -13.12 20.09
CA ILE A 83 -13.17 -13.58 20.97
C ILE A 83 -12.81 -13.24 22.42
N PRO A 84 -13.73 -12.62 23.20
CA PRO A 84 -13.48 -12.32 24.61
C PRO A 84 -13.17 -13.57 25.42
N ALA A 85 -12.25 -13.46 26.39
CA ALA A 85 -12.08 -14.47 27.42
C ALA A 85 -13.23 -14.35 28.44
N ASN A 86 -13.84 -15.48 28.81
CA ASN A 86 -14.95 -15.56 29.77
C ASN A 86 -14.60 -15.00 31.15
#